data_AF-A0A2S9Q629-F1
#
_entry.id   AF-A0A2S9Q629-F1
#
_cell.length_a   1.000
_cell.length_b   1.000
_cell.length_c   1.000
_cell.angle_alpha   90.00
_cell.angle_beta   90.00
_cell.angle_gamma   90.00
#
_symmetry.space_group_name_H-M   'P 1'
#
loop_
_entity.id
_entity.type
_entity.pdbx_description
1 polymer ?
#
loop_
_entity_poly.entity_id
_entity_poly.type
_entity_poly.pdbx_seq_one_letter_code
_entity_poly.pdbx_strand_id
1 'polypeptide(L)' 'MRLKRRALDQLLQGRHAHKGGRTLAQRARNLTTIATAYSWDELLAERGIGHVTALEVERWLALNGLHLRQAGPGPFRQG' A
#
# COMPACT_ATOMS: atom_id res chain seq x y z
N MET A 1 -11.96 -4.93 9.87
CA MET A 1 -10.69 -4.67 10.59
C MET A 1 -10.19 -3.28 10.20
N ARG A 2 -9.69 -2.48 11.14
CA ARG A 2 -9.16 -1.13 10.85
C ARG A 2 -7.63 -1.20 10.71
N LEU A 3 -7.09 -0.53 9.68
CA LEU A 3 -5.65 -0.46 9.47
C LEU A 3 -4.98 0.24 10.65
N LYS A 4 -3.84 -0.28 11.13
CA LYS A 4 -3.10 0.35 12.23
C LYS A 4 -2.60 1.73 11.82
N ARG A 5 -2.52 2.65 12.79
CA ARG A 5 -2.08 4.05 12.61
C ARG A 5 -0.78 4.15 11.82
N ARG A 6 0.22 3.32 12.17
CA ARG A 6 1.52 3.30 11.50
C ARG A 6 1.43 3.02 10.00
N ALA A 7 0.71 1.96 9.61
CA ALA A 7 0.50 1.63 8.20
C ALA A 7 -0.24 2.77 7.47
N LEU A 8 -1.27 3.35 8.11
CA LEU A 8 -2.02 4.47 7.57
C LEU A 8 -1.13 5.71 7.34
N ASP A 9 -0.33 6.10 8.32
CA ASP A 9 0.56 7.26 8.21
C ASP A 9 1.59 7.07 7.09
N GLN A 10 2.16 5.86 6.95
CA GLN A 10 3.09 5.56 5.86
C GLN A 10 2.42 5.57 4.49
N LEU A 11 1.21 5.05 4.35
CA LEU A 11 0.49 5.10 3.07
C LEU A 11 0.15 6.54 2.66
N LEU A 12 -0.25 7.40 3.61
CA LEU A 12 -0.63 8.80 3.33
C LEU A 12 0.56 9.69 2.92
N GLN A 13 1.78 9.25 3.21
CA GLN A 13 3.01 10.01 2.98
C GLN A 13 3.98 9.31 2.02
N GLY A 14 3.78 8.02 1.73
CA GLY A 14 4.65 7.20 0.88
C GLY A 14 4.51 7.50 -0.61
N ARG A 15 5.24 6.76 -1.44
CA ARG A 15 5.39 7.06 -2.88
C ARG A 15 4.08 7.22 -3.65
N HIS A 16 3.06 6.41 -3.34
CA HIS A 16 1.79 6.41 -4.08
C HIS A 16 0.74 7.37 -3.47
N ALA A 17 1.10 8.15 -2.45
CA ALA A 17 0.18 9.08 -1.78
C ALA A 17 -0.51 10.07 -2.73
N HIS A 18 0.20 10.51 -3.76
CA HIS A 18 -0.33 11.42 -4.78
C HIS A 18 -1.56 10.85 -5.52
N LYS A 19 -1.69 9.52 -5.63
CA LYS A 19 -2.84 8.86 -6.26
C LYS A 19 -4.14 9.06 -5.48
N GLY A 20 -4.04 9.33 -4.17
CA GLY A 20 -5.21 9.64 -3.35
C GLY A 20 -5.62 11.11 -3.37
N GLY A 21 -4.83 12.00 -3.99
CA GLY A 21 -5.12 13.43 -4.11
C GLY A 21 -4.05 14.35 -3.52
N ARG A 22 -4.31 15.66 -3.62
CA ARG A 22 -3.36 16.73 -3.26
C ARG A 22 -3.33 17.00 -1.76
N THR A 23 -4.45 16.83 -1.06
CA THR A 23 -4.57 17.09 0.38
C THR A 23 -4.61 15.81 1.21
N LEU A 24 -4.22 15.88 2.48
CA LEU A 24 -4.28 14.75 3.41
C LEU A 24 -5.70 14.16 3.53
N ALA A 25 -6.72 15.03 3.54
CA ALA A 25 -8.12 14.62 3.61
C ALA A 25 -8.61 13.89 2.35
N GLN A 26 -8.06 14.22 1.18
CA GLN A 26 -8.35 13.47 -0.06
C GLN A 26 -7.67 12.09 0.00
N ARG A 27 -6.40 12.05 0.39
CA ARG A 27 -5.63 10.80 0.52
C ARG A 27 -6.26 9.82 1.50
N ALA A 28 -6.75 10.32 2.64
CA ALA A 28 -7.44 9.50 3.64
C ALA A 28 -8.74 8.89 3.10
N ARG A 29 -9.50 9.62 2.27
CA ARG A 29 -10.70 9.11 1.60
C ARG A 29 -10.38 8.09 0.52
N ASN A 30 -9.25 8.25 -0.16
CA ASN A 30 -8.80 7.38 -1.25
C ASN A 30 -7.70 6.40 -0.81
N LEU A 31 -7.70 5.99 0.47
CA LEU A 31 -6.61 5.17 1.02
C LEU A 31 -6.47 3.82 0.31
N THR A 32 -7.59 3.22 -0.10
CA THR A 32 -7.59 1.98 -0.89
C THR A 32 -6.92 2.17 -2.24
N THR A 33 -7.15 3.30 -2.91
CA THR A 33 -6.51 3.64 -4.20
C THR A 33 -5.00 3.79 -4.05
N ILE A 34 -4.54 4.38 -2.95
CA ILE A 34 -3.12 4.47 -2.63
C ILE A 34 -2.53 3.07 -2.37
N ALA A 35 -3.20 2.27 -1.55
CA ALA A 35 -2.71 0.97 -1.13
C ALA A 35 -2.65 -0.05 -2.29
N THR A 36 -3.67 -0.12 -3.14
CA THR A 36 -3.69 -1.03 -4.31
C THR A 36 -2.66 -0.66 -5.37
N ALA A 37 -2.08 0.54 -5.33
CA ALA A 37 -1.01 0.93 -6.22
C ALA A 37 0.36 0.32 -5.85
N TYR A 38 0.54 -0.10 -4.60
CA TYR A 38 1.76 -0.75 -4.16
C TYR A 38 1.80 -2.19 -4.63
N SER A 39 2.98 -2.62 -5.06
CA SER A 39 3.38 -4.03 -4.98
C SER A 39 3.93 -4.37 -3.59
N TRP A 40 4.07 -5.67 -3.31
CA TRP A 40 4.65 -6.16 -2.06
C TRP A 40 6.05 -5.59 -1.81
N ASP A 41 6.93 -5.66 -2.81
CA ASP A 41 8.31 -5.18 -2.72
C ASP A 41 8.37 -3.66 -2.48
N GLU A 42 7.47 -2.90 -3.12
CA GLU A 42 7.40 -1.46 -2.89
C GLU A 42 6.94 -1.12 -1.48
N LEU A 43 5.99 -1.88 -0.91
CA LEU A 43 5.60 -1.70 0.49
C LEU A 43 6.76 -1.95 1.44
N LEU A 44 7.53 -3.03 1.22
CA LEU A 44 8.70 -3.35 2.04
C LEU A 44 9.84 -2.34 1.88
N ALA A 45 9.90 -1.64 0.73
CA ALA A 45 10.85 -0.58 0.49
C ALA A 45 10.46 0.75 1.16
N GLU A 46 9.21 0.93 1.61
CA GLU A 46 8.81 2.13 2.34
C GLU A 46 9.43 2.16 3.73
N ARG A 47 9.99 3.31 4.09
CA ARG A 47 10.67 3.48 5.37
C ARG A 47 9.69 3.24 6.52
N GLY A 48 10.00 2.28 7.38
CA GLY A 48 9.19 1.98 8.55
C GLY A 48 7.99 1.05 8.28
N ILE A 49 7.85 0.51 7.07
CA ILE A 49 7.01 -0.65 6.79
C ILE A 49 7.90 -1.90 6.80
N GLY A 50 7.72 -2.74 7.81
CA GLY A 50 8.30 -4.09 7.83
C GLY A 50 7.28 -5.14 7.36
N HIS A 51 7.70 -6.40 7.25
CA HIS A 51 6.86 -7.52 6.84
C HIS A 51 5.52 -7.60 7.59
N VAL A 52 5.52 -7.41 8.91
CA VAL A 52 4.27 -7.42 9.71
C VAL A 52 3.32 -6.32 9.27
N THR A 53 3.83 -5.12 9.02
CA THR A 53 3.02 -3.98 8.57
C THR A 53 2.54 -4.16 7.13
N ALA A 54 3.36 -4.74 6.24
CA ALA A 54 2.96 -5.07 4.87
C ALA A 54 1.84 -6.14 4.86
N LEU A 55 1.95 -7.19 5.67
CA LEU A 55 0.89 -8.19 5.87
C LEU A 55 -0.41 -7.56 6.38
N GLU A 56 -0.32 -6.59 7.29
CA GLU A 56 -1.51 -5.88 7.78
C GLU A 56 -2.20 -5.08 6.68
N VAL A 57 -1.44 -4.42 5.80
CA VAL A 57 -1.99 -3.71 4.63
C VAL A 57 -2.65 -4.69 3.67
N GLU A 58 -1.99 -5.81 3.35
CA GLU A 58 -2.52 -6.84 2.47
C GLU A 58 -3.82 -7.46 3.02
N ARG A 59 -3.84 -7.83 4.31
CA ARG A 59 -5.05 -8.34 4.97
C ARG A 59 -6.16 -7.30 4.99
N TRP A 60 -5.83 -6.04 5.26
CA TRP A 60 -6.82 -4.96 5.22
C TRP A 60 -7.41 -4.80 3.81
N LEU A 61 -6.60 -4.86 2.75
CA LEU A 61 -7.10 -4.85 1.36
C LEU A 61 -7.99 -6.06 1.07
N ALA A 62 -7.56 -7.27 1.46
CA ALA A 62 -8.33 -8.50 1.22
C ALA A 62 -9.72 -8.44 1.88
N LEU A 63 -9.82 -7.88 3.10
CA LEU A 63 -11.09 -7.66 3.79
C LEU A 63 -12.00 -6.64 3.08
N ASN A 64 -11.45 -5.81 2.19
CA ASN A 64 -12.19 -4.89 1.32
C ASN A 64 -12.38 -5.44 -0.11
N GLY A 65 -12.03 -6.71 -0.37
CA GLY A 65 -12.11 -7.33 -1.70
C GLY A 65 -11.07 -6.80 -2.69
N LEU A 66 -9.96 -6.25 -2.17
CA LEU A 66 -8.89 -5.65 -2.96
C LEU A 66 -7.57 -6.40 -2.73
N HIS A 67 -6.61 -6.19 -3.63
CA HIS A 67 -5.28 -6.78 -3.53
C HIS A 67 -4.22 -5.74 -3.86
N LEU A 68 -2.99 -6.01 -3.42
CA LEU A 68 -1.83 -5.26 -3.88
C LEU A 68 -1.67 -5.42 -5.40
N ARG A 69 -1.03 -4.43 -6.02
CA ARG A 69 -0.61 -4.54 -7.42
C ARG A 69 0.32 -5.73 -7.53
N GLN A 70 -0.02 -6.70 -8.37
CA GLN A 70 0.93 -7.75 -8.73
C GLN A 70 2.18 -7.06 -9.30
N ALA A 71 3.35 -7.40 -8.76
CA ALA A 71 4.58 -7.03 -9.42
C ALA A 71 4.48 -7.67 -10.81
N GLY A 72 4.27 -6.85 -11.85
CA GLY A 72 4.22 -7.37 -13.21
C GLY A 72 5.48 -8.18 -13.49
N PRO A 73 5.48 -9.05 -14.51
CA PRO A 73 6.72 -9.66 -14.96
C PRO A 73 7.64 -8.54 -15.46
N GLY A 74 8.44 -7.99 -14.54
CA GLY A 74 9.66 -7.29 -14.91
C GLY A 74 10.51 -8.29 -15.69
N PRO A 75 11.29 -7.86 -16.68
CA PRO A 75 11.87 -8.70 -17.73
C PRO A 75 12.83 -9.83 -17.28
N PHE A 76 12.96 -10.11 -15.98
CA PHE A 76 13.93 -11.03 -15.41
C PHE A 76 13.34 -11.95 -14.33
N ARG A 77 12.25 -12.66 -14.64
CA ARG A 77 11.87 -13.86 -13.88
C ARG A 77 11.65 -15.04 -14.82
N GLN A 78 12.76 -15.64 -15.24
CA GLN A 78 12.84 -17.08 -15.50
C GLN A 78 13.85 -17.66 -14.51
N GLY A 79 13.41 -18.68 -13.78
CA GLY A 79 14.17 -19.44 -12.79
C GLY A 79 13.28 -20.52 -12.25
#